data_AF-A0A4P7W0W4-F1
#
_entry.id   AF-A0A4P7W0W4-F1
#
_cell.length_a   1.000
_cell.length_b   1.000
_cell.length_c   1.000
_cell.angle_alpha   90.00
_cell.angle_beta   90.00
_cell.angle_gamma   90.00
#
_symmetry.space_group_name_H-M   'P 1'
#
loop_
_entity.id
_entity.type
_entity.pdbx_description
1 polymer ?
#
loop_
_entity_poly.entity_id
_entity_poly.type
_entity_poly.pdbx_seq_one_letter_code
_entity_poly.pdbx_strand_id
1 'polypeptide(L)'
;MTQPTDHRHIRTTIARFLDGETSVAEEKELYDFFRLPDIPADLKQYQPMFNWYASLGESHDEAAPADIAGTENRASASRVRLLELRPWQWMGIAAMLALLLSVGFIFRSPSIPEEYLAYEGSYIIRDGKKITDLRIVVPEIERTQQLVNESLGEIDMSLRTADSAFDDAVLADEDLSDPMVKDLILSTLEY
;
A
#
# COMPACT_ATOMS: atom_id res chain seq x y z
N MET A 1 -2.64 20.94 53.73
CA MET A 1 -2.27 19.53 53.43
C MET A 1 -3.25 19.04 52.37
N THR A 2 -2.92 19.19 51.10
CA THR A 2 -3.71 18.67 49.98
C THR A 2 -3.18 17.28 49.64
N GLN A 3 -4.04 16.24 49.72
CA GLN A 3 -3.68 14.88 49.29
C GLN A 3 -3.32 14.90 47.80
N PRO A 4 -2.27 14.18 47.36
CA PRO A 4 -2.09 13.91 45.94
C PRO A 4 -3.18 12.93 45.51
N THR A 5 -4.25 13.45 44.91
CA THR A 5 -5.26 12.63 44.25
C THR A 5 -4.56 11.83 43.16
N ASP A 6 -4.58 10.50 43.29
CA ASP A 6 -3.88 9.60 42.39
C ASP A 6 -4.61 9.53 41.04
N HIS A 7 -4.22 10.40 40.10
CA HIS A 7 -4.78 10.47 38.74
C HIS A 7 -4.06 9.54 37.74
N ARG A 8 -3.52 8.39 38.20
CA ARG A 8 -2.86 7.41 37.31
C ARG A 8 -3.74 6.98 36.14
N HIS A 9 -5.04 6.80 36.37
CA HIS A 9 -5.98 6.43 35.30
C HIS A 9 -6.01 7.49 34.19
N ILE A 10 -6.27 8.75 34.53
CA ILE A 10 -6.29 9.88 33.57
C ILE A 10 -4.98 9.98 32.79
N ARG A 11 -3.84 9.77 33.44
CA ARG A 11 -2.52 9.81 32.77
C ARG A 11 -2.37 8.70 31.71
N THR A 12 -2.75 7.48 32.06
CA THR A 12 -2.73 6.36 31.12
C THR A 12 -3.70 6.59 29.97
N THR A 13 -4.89 7.13 30.26
CA THR A 13 -5.89 7.43 29.23
C THR A 13 -5.43 8.55 28.30
N ILE A 14 -4.72 9.57 28.80
CA ILE A 14 -4.11 10.61 27.95
C ILE A 14 -3.05 10.03 27.03
N ALA A 15 -2.16 9.16 27.53
CA ALA A 15 -1.15 8.52 26.69
C ALA A 15 -1.80 7.72 25.55
N ARG A 16 -2.79 6.88 25.89
CA ARG A 16 -3.57 6.11 24.91
C ARG A 16 -4.37 6.99 23.94
N PHE A 17 -4.88 8.13 24.40
CA PHE A 17 -5.59 9.10 23.55
C PHE A 17 -4.65 9.68 22.49
N LEU A 18 -3.43 10.05 22.89
CA LEU A 18 -2.40 10.54 21.98
C LEU A 18 -1.94 9.47 20.99
N ASP A 19 -1.97 8.19 21.39
CA ASP A 19 -1.68 7.04 20.53
C ASP A 19 -2.90 6.59 19.69
N GLY A 20 -4.08 7.19 19.88
CA GLY A 20 -5.31 6.87 19.14
C GLY A 20 -5.99 5.55 19.54
N GLU A 21 -5.70 5.03 20.74
CA GLU A 21 -6.18 3.74 21.24
C GLU A 21 -7.35 3.87 22.24
N THR A 22 -7.94 5.06 22.40
CA THR A 22 -9.07 5.29 23.31
C THR A 22 -10.41 4.92 22.69
N SER A 23 -11.33 4.49 23.55
CA SER A 23 -12.74 4.37 23.22
C SER A 23 -13.49 5.69 23.45
N VAL A 24 -14.65 5.85 22.82
CA VAL A 24 -15.51 7.05 22.97
C VAL A 24 -15.90 7.31 24.44
N ALA A 25 -16.07 6.25 25.24
CA ALA A 25 -16.39 6.38 26.66
C ALA A 25 -15.22 6.95 27.47
N GLU A 26 -14.00 6.50 27.19
CA GLU A 26 -12.77 6.99 27.82
C GLU A 26 -12.48 8.44 27.41
N GLU A 27 -12.73 8.81 26.16
CA GLU A 27 -12.60 10.19 25.69
C GLU A 27 -13.58 11.14 26.38
N LYS A 28 -14.83 10.69 26.56
CA LYS A 28 -15.83 11.47 27.30
C LYS A 28 -15.39 11.75 28.74
N GLU A 29 -14.81 10.76 29.40
CA GLU A 29 -14.24 10.93 30.75
C GLU A 29 -13.10 11.96 30.76
N LEU A 30 -12.22 11.95 29.75
CA LEU A 30 -11.19 12.97 29.60
C LEU A 30 -11.79 14.37 29.43
N TYR A 31 -12.80 14.53 28.57
CA TYR A 31 -13.46 15.82 28.36
C TYR A 31 -14.10 16.34 29.66
N ASP A 32 -14.81 15.49 30.39
CA ASP A 32 -15.43 15.84 31.66
C ASP A 32 -14.39 16.19 32.74
N PHE A 33 -13.26 15.48 32.77
CA PHE A 33 -12.15 15.78 33.67
C PHE A 33 -11.52 17.15 33.39
N PHE A 34 -11.31 17.50 32.11
CA PHE A 34 -10.65 18.75 31.72
C PHE A 34 -11.54 20.00 31.74
N ARG A 35 -12.87 19.82 31.85
CA ARG A 35 -13.84 20.89 32.13
C ARG A 35 -13.73 21.46 33.55
N LEU A 36 -13.14 20.71 34.49
CA LEU A 36 -12.98 21.17 35.87
C LEU A 36 -11.96 22.34 35.93
N PRO A 37 -12.23 23.38 36.73
CA PRO A 37 -11.31 24.52 36.87
C PRO A 37 -10.05 24.19 37.69
N ASP A 38 -10.11 23.15 38.53
CA ASP A 38 -9.03 22.75 39.43
C ASP A 38 -8.44 21.40 38.99
N ILE A 39 -7.34 21.46 38.24
CA ILE A 39 -6.65 20.30 37.64
C ILE A 39 -5.19 20.30 38.11
N PRO A 40 -4.58 19.13 38.35
CA PRO A 40 -3.16 19.01 38.68
C PRO A 40 -2.25 19.79 37.72
N ALA A 41 -1.23 20.44 38.28
CA ALA A 41 -0.36 21.37 37.55
C ALA A 41 0.31 20.74 36.31
N ASP A 42 0.60 19.45 36.35
CA ASP A 42 1.24 18.71 35.27
C ASP A 42 0.27 18.24 34.17
N LEU A 43 -1.03 18.18 34.47
CA LEU A 43 -2.08 17.91 33.48
C LEU A 43 -2.63 19.19 32.85
N LYS A 44 -2.42 20.35 33.48
CA LYS A 44 -2.94 21.65 33.03
C LYS A 44 -2.55 22.01 31.59
N GLN A 45 -1.40 21.53 31.10
CA GLN A 45 -0.95 21.76 29.73
C GLN A 45 -1.88 21.15 28.67
N TYR A 46 -2.61 20.07 29.01
CA TYR A 46 -3.53 19.40 28.09
C TYR A 46 -4.94 20.00 28.10
N GLN A 47 -5.26 20.85 29.08
CA GLN A 47 -6.59 21.43 29.26
C GLN A 47 -7.10 22.20 28.04
N PRO A 48 -6.31 23.07 27.36
CA PRO A 48 -6.79 23.77 26.16
C PRO A 48 -7.15 22.82 25.02
N MET A 49 -6.38 21.74 24.87
CA MET A 49 -6.58 20.74 23.83
C MET A 49 -7.89 19.98 24.05
N PHE A 50 -8.10 19.44 25.25
CA PHE A 50 -9.33 18.69 25.56
C PHE A 50 -10.58 19.57 25.57
N ASN A 51 -10.46 20.85 25.97
CA ASN A 51 -11.56 21.80 25.84
C ASN A 51 -11.94 22.09 24.39
N TRP A 52 -10.96 22.15 23.48
CA TRP A 52 -11.23 22.28 22.05
C TRP A 52 -11.95 21.05 21.49
N TYR A 53 -11.49 19.84 21.81
CA TYR A 53 -12.17 18.60 21.40
C TYR A 53 -13.60 18.50 21.96
N ALA A 54 -13.81 18.88 23.21
CA ALA A 54 -15.15 18.92 23.81
C ALA A 54 -16.09 19.91 23.08
N SER A 55 -15.57 21.06 22.64
CA SER A 55 -16.35 22.07 21.91
C SER A 55 -16.83 21.61 20.52
N LEU A 56 -16.12 20.69 19.88
CA LEU A 56 -16.55 20.10 18.60
C LEU A 56 -17.84 19.30 18.78
N GLY A 57 -18.00 18.62 19.93
CA GLY A 57 -19.22 17.88 20.26
C GLY A 57 -20.42 18.76 20.63
N GLU A 58 -20.18 19.95 21.20
CA GLU A 58 -21.22 20.91 21.59
C GLU A 58 -21.72 21.77 20.42
N SER A 59 -20.88 21.99 19.41
CA SER A 59 -21.20 22.83 18.24
C SER A 59 -22.31 22.30 17.31
N HIS A 60 -22.88 21.13 17.61
CA HIS A 60 -24.01 20.57 16.87
C HIS A 60 -25.38 20.83 17.52
N ASP A 61 -25.44 21.38 18.75
CA ASP A 61 -26.68 21.51 19.52
C ASP A 61 -27.07 22.95 19.92
N GLU A 62 -26.25 23.97 19.67
CA GLU A 62 -26.55 25.32 20.19
C GLU A 62 -26.62 26.41 19.11
N ALA A 63 -27.81 26.56 18.52
CA ALA A 63 -28.23 27.83 17.93
C ALA A 63 -29.63 28.21 18.45
N ALA A 64 -29.61 29.13 19.42
CA ALA A 64 -30.61 30.14 19.78
C ALA A 64 -31.36 29.92 21.12
N PRO A 65 -31.79 31.01 21.80
CA PRO A 65 -31.16 31.55 22.99
C PRO A 65 -32.01 31.34 24.25
N ALA A 66 -31.40 31.62 25.40
CA ALA A 66 -32.03 31.60 26.71
C ALA A 66 -33.28 32.51 26.77
N ASP A 67 -34.43 31.90 27.07
CA ASP A 67 -35.53 32.56 27.79
C ASP A 67 -36.18 31.54 28.76
N ILE A 68 -35.89 31.80 30.03
CA ILE A 68 -36.62 31.51 31.28
C ILE A 68 -37.80 30.51 31.21
N ALA A 69 -37.62 29.39 31.90
CA ALA A 69 -38.56 28.74 32.84
C ALA A 69 -38.74 27.22 32.60
N GLY A 70 -38.14 26.44 33.49
CA GLY A 70 -38.78 25.27 34.10
C GLY A 70 -38.92 23.99 33.29
N THR A 71 -38.55 22.90 33.96
CA THR A 71 -39.03 21.52 33.81
C THR A 71 -38.23 20.54 32.95
N GLU A 72 -37.43 19.74 33.66
CA GLU A 72 -37.37 18.27 33.64
C GLU A 72 -37.43 17.52 32.30
N ASN A 73 -36.28 16.94 31.95
CA ASN A 73 -36.12 15.53 31.63
C ASN A 73 -37.03 14.94 30.53
N ARG A 74 -36.53 14.84 29.29
CA ARG A 74 -36.86 13.69 28.44
C ARG A 74 -35.91 13.51 27.26
N ALA A 75 -35.35 12.30 27.20
CA ALA A 75 -34.61 11.73 26.09
C ALA A 75 -35.29 12.04 24.74
N SER A 76 -34.65 12.88 23.94
CA SER A 76 -34.99 13.04 22.53
C SER A 76 -34.01 12.19 21.73
N ALA A 77 -34.39 10.94 21.48
CA ALA A 77 -33.80 10.19 20.40
C ALA A 77 -33.96 11.04 19.13
N SER A 78 -32.86 11.56 18.61
CA SER A 78 -32.80 12.39 17.42
C SER A 78 -33.30 11.58 16.24
N ARG A 79 -34.63 11.61 16.04
CA ARG A 79 -35.27 11.15 14.82
C ARG A 79 -34.68 12.02 13.73
N VAL A 80 -33.81 11.44 12.92
CA VAL A 80 -33.24 12.11 11.75
C VAL A 80 -34.41 12.55 10.90
N ARG A 81 -34.74 13.84 10.94
CA ARG A 81 -35.67 14.45 9.99
C ARG A 81 -34.91 14.50 8.69
N LEU A 82 -35.05 13.44 7.89
CA LEU A 82 -34.71 13.50 6.48
C LEU A 82 -35.56 14.62 5.90
N LEU A 83 -34.93 15.77 5.61
CA LEU A 83 -35.57 16.82 4.84
C LEU A 83 -36.04 16.18 3.53
N GLU A 84 -37.33 16.28 3.23
CA GLU A 84 -37.86 15.89 1.94
C GLU A 84 -37.27 16.83 0.88
N LEU A 85 -36.14 16.42 0.32
CA LEU A 85 -35.45 17.17 -0.72
C LEU A 85 -36.28 17.08 -2.00
N ARG A 86 -36.57 18.24 -2.59
CA ARG A 86 -37.26 18.37 -3.88
C ARG A 86 -36.42 17.66 -4.95
N PRO A 87 -37.01 17.01 -5.97
CA PRO A 87 -36.27 16.21 -6.96
C PRO A 87 -35.11 16.94 -7.67
N TRP A 88 -35.15 18.28 -7.76
CA TRP A 88 -34.04 19.07 -8.32
C TRP A 88 -32.79 19.08 -7.40
N GLN A 89 -32.96 19.03 -6.08
CA GLN A 89 -31.82 19.05 -5.14
C GLN A 89 -30.99 17.75 -5.22
N TRP A 90 -31.61 16.64 -5.62
CA TRP A 90 -30.92 15.38 -5.90
C TRP A 90 -29.91 15.50 -7.04
N MET A 91 -30.15 16.40 -7.99
CA MET A 91 -29.24 16.63 -9.12
C MET A 91 -27.92 17.27 -8.67
N GLY A 92 -27.97 18.15 -7.65
CA GLY A 92 -26.76 18.73 -7.05
C GLY A 92 -25.94 17.71 -6.27
N ILE A 93 -26.61 16.84 -5.50
CA ILE A 93 -25.97 15.75 -4.76
C ILE A 93 -25.31 14.74 -5.72
N ALA A 94 -26.01 14.37 -6.80
CA ALA A 94 -25.46 13.50 -7.84
C ALA A 94 -24.23 14.12 -8.52
N ALA A 95 -24.26 15.43 -8.82
CA ALA A 95 -23.12 16.13 -9.40
C ALA A 95 -21.92 16.17 -8.44
N MET A 96 -22.14 16.40 -7.14
CA MET A 96 -21.10 16.36 -6.12
C MET A 96 -20.44 14.97 -6.04
N LEU A 97 -21.26 13.91 -5.98
CA LEU A 97 -20.77 12.52 -5.99
C LEU A 97 -20.00 12.19 -7.27
N ALA A 98 -20.49 12.64 -8.43
CA ALA A 98 -19.82 12.44 -9.71
C ALA A 98 -18.47 13.15 -9.77
N LEU A 99 -18.37 14.37 -9.24
CA LEU A 99 -17.10 15.11 -9.13
C LEU A 99 -16.12 14.40 -8.19
N LEU A 100 -16.57 13.97 -7.01
CA LEU A 100 -15.74 13.22 -6.06
C LEU A 100 -15.24 11.89 -6.64
N LEU A 101 -16.11 11.14 -7.32
CA LEU A 101 -15.74 9.91 -8.01
C LEU A 101 -14.78 10.17 -9.17
N SER A 102 -15.01 11.23 -9.95
CA SER A 102 -14.13 11.61 -11.06
C SER A 102 -12.73 11.96 -10.56
N VAL A 103 -12.63 12.75 -9.49
CA VAL A 103 -11.36 13.06 -8.83
C VAL A 103 -10.69 11.77 -8.34
N GLY A 104 -11.41 10.91 -7.63
CA GLY A 104 -10.88 9.62 -7.15
C GLY A 104 -10.41 8.69 -8.28
N PHE A 105 -11.09 8.71 -9.43
CA PHE A 105 -10.71 7.93 -10.61
C PHE A 105 -9.43 8.45 -11.26
N ILE A 106 -9.23 9.78 -11.32
CA ILE A 106 -8.01 10.41 -11.84
C ILE A 106 -6.80 10.07 -10.95
N PHE A 107 -6.97 10.06 -9.63
CA PHE A 107 -5.89 9.76 -8.68
C PHE A 107 -5.63 8.26 -8.49
N ARG A 108 -6.41 7.38 -9.12
CA ARG A 108 -6.16 5.93 -9.05
C ARG A 108 -4.94 5.59 -9.88
N SER A 109 -3.77 5.55 -9.24
CA SER A 109 -2.58 4.97 -9.86
C SER A 109 -2.84 3.49 -10.15
N PRO A 110 -2.67 3.02 -11.40
CA PRO A 110 -2.74 1.60 -11.66
C PRO A 110 -1.65 0.91 -10.83
N SER A 111 -2.08 -0.01 -9.96
CA SER A 111 -1.17 -0.84 -9.17
C SER A 111 -0.28 -1.64 -10.13
N ILE A 112 1.02 -1.63 -9.86
CA ILE A 112 1.95 -2.49 -10.59
C ILE A 112 1.67 -3.94 -10.16
N PRO A 113 1.64 -4.91 -11.09
CA PRO A 113 1.48 -6.33 -10.74
C PRO A 113 2.50 -6.74 -9.68
N GLU A 114 2.08 -7.53 -8.67
CA GLU A 114 3.00 -7.97 -7.60
C GLU A 114 4.21 -8.73 -8.15
N GLU A 115 4.03 -9.48 -9.24
CA GLU A 115 5.10 -10.18 -9.96
C GLU A 115 6.23 -9.23 -10.42
N TYR A 116 5.90 -7.99 -10.77
CA TYR A 116 6.90 -7.03 -11.25
C TYR A 116 7.76 -6.48 -10.11
N LEU A 117 7.30 -6.59 -8.86
CA LEU A 117 8.07 -6.15 -7.68
C LEU A 117 9.33 -6.98 -7.47
N ALA A 118 9.38 -8.23 -7.97
CA ALA A 118 10.61 -9.03 -7.95
C ALA A 118 11.76 -8.40 -8.76
N TYR A 119 11.41 -7.51 -9.70
CA TYR A 119 12.36 -6.77 -10.52
C TYR A 119 12.63 -5.36 -9.98
N GLU A 120 12.21 -5.05 -8.75
CA GLU A 120 12.49 -3.77 -8.10
C GLU A 120 14.01 -3.47 -8.11
N GLY A 121 14.37 -2.26 -8.52
CA GLY A 121 15.77 -1.85 -8.73
C GLY A 121 16.33 -2.14 -10.14
N SER A 122 15.65 -2.96 -10.94
CA SER A 122 15.99 -3.16 -12.36
C SER A 122 15.74 -1.88 -13.16
N TYR A 123 16.55 -1.66 -14.20
CA TYR A 123 16.42 -0.51 -15.08
C TYR A 123 16.91 -0.84 -16.49
N ILE A 124 16.45 -0.05 -17.45
CA ILE A 124 16.98 -0.05 -18.82
C ILE A 124 17.47 1.35 -19.17
N ILE A 125 18.38 1.44 -20.14
CA ILE A 125 18.85 2.72 -20.67
C ILE A 125 18.43 2.80 -22.13
N ARG A 126 17.64 3.83 -22.49
CA ARG A 126 17.33 4.18 -23.89
C ARG A 126 17.74 5.62 -24.13
N ASP A 127 18.51 5.87 -25.18
CA ASP A 127 18.98 7.21 -25.57
C ASP A 127 19.65 7.98 -24.43
N GLY A 128 20.44 7.28 -23.61
CA GLY A 128 21.11 7.85 -22.43
C GLY A 128 20.20 8.14 -21.23
N LYS A 129 18.89 7.86 -21.32
CA LYS A 129 17.93 8.04 -20.24
C LYS A 129 17.69 6.73 -19.50
N LYS A 130 17.89 6.75 -18.17
CA LYS A 130 17.54 5.63 -17.28
C LYS A 130 16.02 5.55 -17.13
N ILE A 131 15.45 4.38 -17.42
CA ILE A 131 14.04 4.05 -17.24
C ILE A 131 13.94 3.01 -16.13
N THR A 132 13.19 3.35 -15.09
CA THR A 132 12.97 2.50 -13.90
C THR A 132 11.51 2.08 -13.73
N ASP A 133 10.63 2.48 -14.65
CA ASP A 133 9.22 2.05 -14.60
C ASP A 133 9.14 0.56 -14.90
N LEU A 134 8.76 -0.23 -13.90
CA LEU A 134 8.69 -1.69 -13.99
C LEU A 134 7.73 -2.16 -15.09
N ARG A 135 6.71 -1.36 -15.44
CA ARG A 135 5.77 -1.67 -16.54
C ARG A 135 6.43 -1.63 -17.92
N ILE A 136 7.61 -1.01 -18.00
CA ILE A 136 8.43 -0.94 -19.21
C ILE A 136 9.61 -1.90 -19.10
N VAL A 137 10.26 -1.92 -17.94
CA VAL A 137 11.48 -2.71 -17.70
C VAL A 137 11.20 -4.21 -17.76
N VAL A 138 10.20 -4.71 -17.03
CA VAL A 138 9.92 -6.16 -16.95
C VAL A 138 9.61 -6.79 -18.31
N PRO A 139 8.64 -6.28 -19.11
CA PRO A 139 8.36 -6.89 -20.40
C PRO A 139 9.54 -6.78 -21.39
N GLU A 140 10.44 -5.81 -21.22
CA GLU A 140 11.65 -5.72 -22.03
C GLU A 140 12.67 -6.81 -21.65
N ILE A 141 12.84 -7.05 -20.35
CA ILE A 141 13.68 -8.14 -19.83
C ILE A 141 13.15 -9.48 -20.35
N GLU A 142 11.85 -9.72 -20.24
CA GLU A 142 11.22 -10.97 -20.70
C GLU A 142 11.41 -11.20 -22.20
N ARG A 143 11.22 -10.18 -23.03
CA ARG A 143 11.52 -10.28 -24.48
C ARG A 143 12.98 -10.61 -24.74
N THR A 144 13.89 -9.96 -24.00
CA THR A 144 15.32 -10.21 -24.15
C THR A 144 15.67 -11.64 -23.76
N GLN A 145 15.09 -12.17 -22.68
CA GLN A 145 15.28 -13.55 -22.27
C GLN A 145 14.78 -14.54 -23.33
N GLN A 146 13.61 -14.28 -23.95
CA GLN A 146 13.09 -15.11 -25.03
C GLN A 146 14.04 -15.14 -26.23
N LEU A 147 14.49 -13.97 -26.70
CA LEU A 147 15.44 -13.86 -27.81
C LEU A 147 16.77 -14.58 -27.52
N VAL A 148 17.29 -14.43 -26.29
CA VAL A 148 18.51 -15.12 -25.87
C VAL A 148 18.31 -16.63 -25.84
N ASN A 149 17.18 -17.10 -25.31
CA ASN A 149 16.90 -18.53 -25.21
C ASN A 149 16.73 -19.17 -26.61
N GLU A 150 16.07 -18.48 -27.54
CA GLU A 150 15.97 -18.90 -28.94
C GLU A 150 17.36 -18.97 -29.59
N SER A 151 18.16 -17.90 -29.44
CA SER A 151 19.52 -17.84 -29.99
C SER A 151 20.42 -18.96 -29.44
N LEU A 152 20.32 -19.27 -28.15
CA LEU A 152 21.07 -20.36 -27.53
C LEU A 152 20.67 -21.73 -28.06
N GLY A 153 19.38 -21.94 -28.36
CA GLY A 153 18.90 -23.17 -28.99
C GLY A 153 19.45 -23.37 -30.39
N GLU A 154 19.51 -22.31 -31.20
CA GLU A 154 20.13 -22.35 -32.53
C GLU A 154 21.64 -22.63 -32.45
N ILE A 155 22.34 -21.99 -31.52
CA ILE A 155 23.77 -22.22 -31.28
C ILE A 155 24.01 -23.69 -30.87
N ASP A 156 23.26 -24.22 -29.91
CA ASP A 156 23.39 -25.61 -29.46
C ASP A 156 23.15 -26.60 -30.61
N MET A 157 22.12 -26.36 -31.44
CA MET A 157 21.85 -27.19 -32.62
C MET A 157 22.99 -27.10 -33.64
N SER A 158 23.53 -25.90 -33.88
CA SER A 158 24.64 -25.71 -34.83
C SER A 158 25.92 -26.40 -34.35
N LEU A 159 26.19 -26.37 -33.05
CA LEU A 159 27.34 -27.05 -32.44
C LEU A 159 27.20 -28.57 -32.57
N ARG A 160 26.05 -29.14 -32.21
CA ARG A 160 25.80 -30.58 -32.36
C ARG A 160 25.91 -31.05 -33.81
N THR A 161 25.43 -30.23 -34.75
CA THR A 161 25.54 -30.56 -36.18
C THR A 161 26.99 -30.54 -36.63
N ALA A 162 27.76 -29.53 -36.24
CA ALA A 162 29.18 -29.43 -36.56
C ALA A 162 30.00 -30.58 -35.94
N ASP A 163 29.69 -30.94 -34.69
CA ASP A 163 30.32 -32.06 -33.97
C ASP A 163 30.06 -33.38 -34.70
N SER A 164 28.79 -33.66 -35.03
CA SER A 164 28.44 -34.88 -35.77
C SER A 164 29.05 -34.96 -37.18
N ALA A 165 29.18 -33.81 -37.88
CA ALA A 165 29.82 -33.76 -39.19
C ALA A 165 31.33 -33.94 -39.10
N PHE A 166 31.95 -33.48 -38.01
CA PHE A 166 33.36 -33.70 -37.73
C PHE A 166 33.62 -35.19 -37.46
N ASP A 167 32.82 -35.80 -36.59
CA ASP A 167 32.91 -37.23 -36.29
C ASP A 167 32.75 -38.08 -37.56
N ASP A 168 31.75 -37.77 -38.40
CA ASP A 168 31.52 -38.48 -39.65
C ASP A 168 32.68 -38.33 -40.65
N ALA A 169 33.27 -37.13 -40.75
CA ALA A 169 34.44 -36.90 -41.61
C ALA A 169 35.70 -37.63 -41.12
N VAL A 170 35.95 -37.64 -39.81
CA VAL A 170 37.06 -38.40 -39.19
C VAL A 170 36.90 -39.90 -39.44
N LEU A 171 35.67 -40.41 -39.36
CA LEU A 171 35.37 -41.82 -39.59
C LEU A 171 35.37 -42.20 -41.08
N ALA A 172 35.12 -41.24 -41.99
CA ALA A 172 35.05 -41.49 -43.44
C ALA A 172 36.42 -41.40 -44.15
N ASP A 173 37.39 -40.64 -43.63
CA ASP A 173 38.71 -40.44 -44.24
C ASP A 173 39.74 -41.53 -43.85
N GLU A 174 39.53 -42.22 -42.74
CA GLU A 174 40.46 -43.22 -42.22
C GLU A 174 40.17 -44.63 -42.75
N ASP A 175 41.18 -45.26 -43.36
CA ASP A 175 41.17 -46.69 -43.68
C ASP A 175 41.19 -47.50 -42.37
N LEU A 176 39.99 -47.74 -41.82
CA LEU A 176 39.69 -48.52 -40.60
C LEU A 176 40.18 -49.98 -40.63
N SER A 177 40.95 -50.36 -41.66
CA SER A 177 41.64 -51.63 -41.82
C SER A 177 42.79 -51.83 -40.83
N ASP A 178 43.40 -50.74 -40.31
CA ASP A 178 44.44 -50.83 -39.29
C ASP A 178 43.80 -50.90 -37.87
N PRO A 179 43.91 -52.04 -37.16
CA PRO A 179 43.28 -52.22 -35.85
C PRO A 179 43.84 -51.28 -34.79
N MET A 180 45.06 -50.75 -34.93
CA MET A 180 45.67 -49.87 -33.94
C MET A 180 45.14 -48.43 -34.05
N VAL A 181 44.88 -47.96 -35.26
CA VAL A 181 44.34 -46.61 -35.52
C VAL A 181 42.87 -46.55 -35.14
N LYS A 182 42.12 -47.62 -35.45
CA LYS A 182 40.73 -47.79 -35.04
C LYS A 182 40.54 -47.69 -33.51
N ASP A 183 41.38 -48.37 -32.74
CA ASP A 183 41.26 -48.41 -31.27
C ASP A 183 41.60 -47.05 -30.65
N LEU A 184 42.60 -46.36 -31.20
CA LEU A 184 43.00 -45.03 -30.76
C LEU A 184 41.90 -43.99 -31.01
N ILE A 185 41.34 -43.94 -32.23
CA ILE A 185 40.29 -42.98 -32.60
C ILE A 185 39.01 -43.22 -31.80
N LEU A 186 38.58 -44.48 -31.65
CA LEU A 186 37.40 -44.83 -30.84
C LEU A 186 37.59 -44.44 -29.36
N SER A 187 38.78 -44.62 -28.81
CA SER A 187 39.07 -44.21 -27.41
C SER A 187 38.99 -42.70 -27.16
N THR A 188 39.21 -41.88 -28.20
CA THR A 188 39.10 -40.42 -28.13
C THR A 188 37.70 -39.87 -28.42
N LEU A 189 36.83 -40.64 -29.08
CA LEU A 189 35.42 -40.29 -29.35
C LEU A 189 34.48 -40.68 -28.21
N GLU A 190 34.91 -41.54 -27.29
CA GLU A 190 34.10 -42.05 -26.16
C GLU A 190 34.17 -41.18 -24.89
N TYR A 191 34.75 -39.97 -24.97
CA TYR A 191 34.85 -39.00 -23.87
C TYR A 191 34.28 -37.64 -24.25
#